data_AF-A0A8T5MGA7-F1
#
_entry.id   AF-A0A8T5MGA7-F1
#
_cell.length_a   1.000
_cell.length_b   1.000
_cell.length_c   1.000
_cell.angle_alpha   90.00
_cell.angle_beta   90.00
_cell.angle_gamma   90.00
#
_symmetry.space_group_name_H-M   'P 1'
#
loop_
_entity.id
_entity.type
_entity.pdbx_description
1 polymer ?
#
loop_
_entity_poly.entity_id
_entity_poly.type
_entity_poly.pdbx_seq_one_letter_code
_entity_poly.pdbx_strand_id
1 'polypeptide(L)'
;MVSKKQVNKFVKSQESIQFYKKIQGALTEVLQAMPNEDFHKVTKNLKIISLQEGIIGQAMVFPNSKGKFKVVSIVYVPKIPMNVLKFIIAHELGHIHQGRHNTKKGENIYILEKHANKMAKKWGFPPTEKTWEWIFKYMKKYKIKWPKDWPKE
;
A
#
# COMPACT_ATOMS: atom_id res chain seq x y z
N MET A 1 7.20 17.04 -9.41
CA MET A 1 5.97 16.29 -9.08
C MET A 1 5.47 15.58 -10.32
N VAL A 2 4.89 14.39 -10.17
CA VAL A 2 4.48 13.58 -11.32
C VAL A 2 3.24 14.19 -11.97
N SER A 3 3.16 14.17 -13.30
CA SER A 3 1.99 14.73 -13.97
C SER A 3 0.76 13.85 -13.74
N LYS A 4 -0.42 14.49 -13.62
CA LYS A 4 -1.72 13.79 -13.56
C LYS A 4 -1.91 12.83 -14.73
N LYS A 5 -1.41 13.18 -15.92
CA LYS A 5 -1.44 12.35 -17.12
C LYS A 5 -0.66 11.04 -16.94
N GLN A 6 0.55 11.10 -16.38
CA GLN A 6 1.36 9.91 -16.10
C GLN A 6 0.71 9.01 -15.06
N VAL A 7 0.21 9.59 -13.97
CA VAL A 7 -0.51 8.82 -12.93
C VAL A 7 -1.75 8.14 -13.52
N ASN A 8 -2.57 8.88 -14.26
CA ASN A 8 -3.76 8.32 -14.90
C ASN A 8 -3.41 7.19 -15.88
N LYS A 9 -2.32 7.31 -16.63
CA LYS A 9 -1.84 6.24 -17.53
C LYS A 9 -1.49 4.99 -16.74
N PHE A 10 -0.78 5.12 -15.62
CA PHE A 10 -0.45 3.98 -14.76
C PHE A 10 -1.69 3.37 -14.10
N VAL A 11 -2.58 4.16 -13.53
CA VAL A 11 -3.81 3.67 -12.87
C VAL A 11 -4.71 2.95 -13.86
N LYS A 12 -4.84 3.46 -15.09
CA LYS A 12 -5.61 2.81 -16.16
C LYS A 12 -4.99 1.50 -16.65
N SER A 13 -3.67 1.30 -16.52
CA SER A 13 -3.03 0.04 -16.90
C SER A 13 -3.20 -1.08 -15.85
N GLN A 14 -3.84 -0.78 -14.71
CA GLN A 14 -4.16 -1.75 -13.67
C GLN A 14 -5.55 -2.37 -13.91
N GLU A 15 -5.62 -3.35 -14.81
CA GLU A 15 -6.87 -4.03 -15.21
C GLU A 15 -7.61 -4.68 -14.04
N SER A 16 -6.88 -5.16 -13.03
CA SER A 16 -7.41 -5.78 -11.81
C SER A 16 -8.28 -4.83 -10.95
N ILE A 17 -8.09 -3.51 -11.09
CA ILE A 17 -8.83 -2.50 -10.32
C ILE A 17 -9.76 -1.64 -11.20
N GLN A 18 -9.99 -2.03 -12.46
CA GLN A 18 -10.70 -1.21 -13.45
C GLN A 18 -12.13 -0.82 -13.04
N PHE A 19 -12.81 -1.70 -12.29
CA PHE A 19 -14.16 -1.50 -11.78
C PHE A 19 -14.21 -0.87 -10.38
N TYR A 20 -13.06 -0.70 -9.72
CA TYR A 20 -12.97 -0.21 -8.35
C TYR A 20 -12.65 1.29 -8.31
N LYS A 21 -13.62 2.14 -8.67
CA LYS A 21 -13.43 3.59 -8.80
C LYS A 21 -12.88 4.26 -7.55
N LYS A 22 -13.30 3.80 -6.37
CA LYS A 22 -12.80 4.30 -5.08
C LYS A 22 -11.31 4.00 -4.87
N ILE A 23 -10.85 2.80 -5.25
CA ILE A 23 -9.43 2.42 -5.22
C ILE A 23 -8.65 3.24 -6.25
N GLN A 24 -9.17 3.39 -7.48
CA GLN A 24 -8.53 4.20 -8.52
C GLN A 24 -8.34 5.65 -8.08
N GLY A 25 -9.35 6.25 -7.44
CA GLY A 25 -9.27 7.60 -6.89
C GLY A 25 -8.21 7.72 -5.80
N ALA A 26 -8.26 6.85 -4.79
CA ALA A 26 -7.27 6.84 -3.71
C ALA A 26 -5.84 6.61 -4.22
N LEU A 27 -5.64 5.66 -5.13
CA LEU A 27 -4.35 5.38 -5.75
C LEU A 27 -3.83 6.58 -6.55
N THR A 28 -4.71 7.26 -7.29
CA THR A 28 -4.35 8.45 -8.06
C THR A 28 -3.82 9.55 -7.12
N GLU A 29 -4.56 9.85 -6.05
CA GLU A 29 -4.15 10.87 -5.09
C GLU A 29 -2.83 10.52 -4.40
N VAL A 30 -2.66 9.25 -3.99
CA VAL A 30 -1.42 8.79 -3.36
C VAL A 30 -0.22 8.92 -4.31
N LEU A 31 -0.36 8.49 -5.56
CA LEU A 31 0.72 8.58 -6.55
C LEU A 31 1.04 10.03 -6.96
N GLN A 32 0.05 10.92 -7.00
CA GLN A 32 0.25 12.34 -7.31
C GLN A 32 1.02 13.08 -6.22
N ALA A 33 0.90 12.65 -4.96
CA ALA A 33 1.62 13.25 -3.84
C ALA A 33 3.12 12.87 -3.79
N MET A 34 3.55 11.89 -4.60
CA MET A 34 4.93 11.42 -4.58
C MET A 34 5.89 12.34 -5.36
N PRO A 35 7.14 12.48 -4.90
CA PRO A 35 8.25 12.90 -5.75
C PRO A 35 8.38 11.99 -6.99
N ASN A 36 8.94 12.53 -8.08
CA ASN A 36 9.09 11.78 -9.33
C ASN A 36 9.90 10.48 -9.15
N GLU A 37 10.97 10.53 -8.36
CA GLU A 37 11.82 9.39 -8.07
C GLU A 37 11.05 8.27 -7.35
N ASP A 38 10.32 8.63 -6.30
CA ASP A 38 9.48 7.69 -5.54
C ASP A 38 8.43 7.07 -6.46
N PHE A 39 7.73 7.88 -7.27
CA PHE A 39 6.74 7.40 -8.25
C PHE A 39 7.33 6.36 -9.21
N HIS A 40 8.46 6.67 -9.86
CA HIS A 40 9.08 5.76 -10.81
C HIS A 40 9.56 4.47 -10.14
N LYS A 41 10.11 4.58 -8.93
CA LYS A 41 10.59 3.42 -8.17
C LYS A 41 9.45 2.50 -7.76
N VAL A 42 8.33 3.03 -7.27
CA VAL A 42 7.20 2.21 -6.83
C VAL A 42 6.43 1.61 -8.00
N THR A 43 6.20 2.36 -9.08
CA THR A 43 5.39 1.91 -10.23
C THR A 43 6.12 0.99 -11.20
N LYS A 44 7.46 1.01 -11.22
CA LYS A 44 8.24 0.15 -12.12
C LYS A 44 7.97 -1.32 -11.85
N ASN A 45 7.41 -2.00 -12.86
CA ASN A 45 7.02 -3.42 -12.88
C ASN A 45 6.05 -3.80 -11.74
N LEU A 46 5.22 -2.85 -11.31
CA LEU A 46 4.18 -3.06 -10.31
C LEU A 46 2.84 -3.41 -10.97
N LYS A 47 2.22 -4.47 -10.45
CA LYS A 47 0.80 -4.75 -10.63
C LYS A 47 0.08 -4.54 -9.31
N ILE A 48 -1.00 -3.78 -9.34
CA ILE A 48 -1.94 -3.74 -8.23
C ILE A 48 -2.91 -4.89 -8.42
N ILE A 49 -3.33 -5.56 -7.36
CA ILE A 49 -4.47 -6.48 -7.36
C ILE A 49 -5.43 -6.08 -6.25
N SER A 50 -6.74 -6.18 -6.50
CA SER A 50 -7.73 -6.02 -5.43
C SER A 50 -7.96 -7.39 -4.81
N LEU A 51 -7.85 -7.52 -3.50
CA LEU A 51 -8.28 -8.72 -2.78
C LEU A 51 -9.74 -8.57 -2.35
N GLN A 52 -10.49 -9.66 -2.47
CA GLN A 52 -11.75 -9.87 -1.78
C GLN A 52 -11.48 -10.58 -0.44
N GLU A 53 -12.01 -9.97 0.62
CA GLU A 53 -12.21 -10.45 2.01
C GLU A 53 -11.02 -11.09 2.76
N GLY A 54 -10.81 -10.65 4.01
CA GLY A 54 -9.93 -11.33 4.99
C GLY A 54 -8.48 -10.84 5.13
N ILE A 55 -8.02 -9.89 4.33
CA ILE A 55 -6.70 -9.21 4.46
C ILE A 55 -6.94 -7.69 4.55
N ILE A 56 -5.98 -6.83 4.94
CA ILE A 56 -6.13 -5.34 4.92
C ILE A 56 -5.31 -4.66 3.81
N GLY A 57 -4.16 -5.24 3.48
CA GLY A 57 -3.26 -4.84 2.41
C GLY A 57 -2.11 -5.84 2.41
N GLN A 58 -1.47 -6.06 1.28
CA GLN A 58 -0.27 -6.89 1.22
C GLN A 58 0.59 -6.57 -0.02
N ALA A 59 1.79 -6.03 0.20
CA ALA A 59 2.81 -5.91 -0.83
C ALA A 59 3.67 -7.19 -0.94
N MET A 60 3.90 -7.66 -2.17
CA MET A 60 4.77 -8.79 -2.50
C MET A 60 5.78 -8.36 -3.57
N VAL A 61 7.05 -8.73 -3.40
CA VAL A 61 8.12 -8.44 -4.39
C VAL A 61 8.71 -9.75 -4.88
N PHE A 62 8.54 -10.07 -6.16
CA PHE A 62 9.02 -11.31 -6.74
C PHE A 62 10.39 -11.10 -7.41
N PRO A 63 11.46 -11.75 -6.91
CA PRO A 63 12.81 -11.55 -7.45
C PRO A 63 13.05 -12.24 -8.81
N ASN A 64 12.22 -13.23 -9.20
CA ASN A 64 12.55 -14.20 -10.25
C ASN A 64 12.00 -13.94 -11.66
N SER A 65 11.52 -12.74 -11.99
CA SER A 65 11.23 -12.38 -13.37
C SER A 65 12.26 -11.39 -13.89
N LYS A 66 12.66 -11.51 -15.17
CA LYS A 66 13.48 -10.50 -15.86
C LYS A 66 12.83 -9.11 -15.65
N GLY A 67 13.32 -8.34 -14.69
CA GLY A 67 12.77 -7.03 -14.31
C GLY A 67 12.29 -6.83 -12.86
N LYS A 68 12.30 -7.83 -11.96
CA LYS A 68 11.78 -7.72 -10.57
C LYS A 68 10.32 -7.23 -10.52
N PHE A 69 9.40 -8.15 -10.77
CA PHE A 69 7.96 -7.88 -10.71
C PHE A 69 7.48 -7.66 -9.27
N LYS A 70 6.53 -6.75 -9.08
CA LYS A 70 5.94 -6.41 -7.78
C LYS A 70 4.43 -6.53 -7.84
N VAL A 71 3.83 -7.01 -6.77
CA VAL A 71 2.38 -7.06 -6.61
C VAL A 71 2.01 -6.30 -5.35
N VAL A 72 1.04 -5.40 -5.43
CA VAL A 72 0.41 -4.83 -4.23
C VAL A 72 -1.04 -5.25 -4.23
N SER A 73 -1.41 -6.01 -3.21
CA SER A 73 -2.76 -6.38 -2.88
C SER A 73 -3.39 -5.28 -2.04
N ILE A 74 -4.46 -4.66 -2.53
CA ILE A 74 -5.25 -3.68 -1.78
C ILE A 74 -6.56 -4.36 -1.40
N VAL A 75 -6.97 -4.25 -0.15
CA VAL A 75 -8.25 -4.81 0.26
C VAL A 75 -9.38 -3.87 -0.09
N TYR A 76 -10.41 -4.47 -0.69
CA TYR A 76 -11.64 -3.78 -0.96
C TYR A 76 -12.64 -4.00 0.17
N VAL A 77 -12.89 -2.95 0.95
CA VAL A 77 -14.01 -2.90 1.90
C VAL A 77 -14.96 -1.80 1.43
N PRO A 78 -16.23 -2.10 1.10
CA PRO A 78 -17.15 -1.08 0.55
C PRO A 78 -17.22 0.20 1.40
N LYS A 79 -17.23 0.04 2.73
CA LYS A 79 -17.34 1.11 3.72
C LYS A 79 -16.01 1.65 4.25
N ILE A 80 -14.87 1.36 3.62
CA ILE A 80 -13.59 1.92 4.07
C ILE A 80 -13.58 3.46 3.96
N PRO A 81 -13.20 4.20 5.01
CA PRO A 81 -13.01 5.64 4.90
C PRO A 81 -11.88 5.96 3.90
N MET A 82 -12.04 7.05 3.16
CA MET A 82 -11.09 7.40 2.09
C MET A 82 -9.67 7.68 2.63
N ASN A 83 -9.56 8.35 3.78
CA ASN A 83 -8.29 8.58 4.47
C ASN A 83 -7.60 7.26 4.88
N VAL A 84 -8.36 6.28 5.35
CA VAL A 84 -7.84 4.95 5.71
C VAL A 84 -7.34 4.21 4.47
N LEU A 85 -8.12 4.23 3.38
CA LEU A 85 -7.72 3.60 2.12
C LEU A 85 -6.45 4.24 1.54
N LYS A 86 -6.34 5.57 1.56
CA LYS A 86 -5.12 6.29 1.13
C LYS A 86 -3.91 5.93 1.98
N PHE A 87 -4.09 5.87 3.30
CA PHE A 87 -3.03 5.42 4.21
C PHE A 87 -2.57 4.00 3.87
N ILE A 88 -3.48 3.03 3.74
CA ILE A 88 -3.14 1.64 3.40
C ILE A 88 -2.36 1.59 2.08
N ILE A 89 -2.86 2.25 1.02
CA ILE A 89 -2.16 2.27 -0.27
C ILE A 89 -0.77 2.87 -0.15
N ALA A 90 -0.64 4.00 0.56
CA ALA A 90 0.64 4.65 0.79
C ALA A 90 1.60 3.76 1.62
N HIS A 91 1.08 3.06 2.62
CA HIS A 91 1.85 2.12 3.45
C HIS A 91 2.38 0.95 2.59
N GLU A 92 1.52 0.30 1.81
CA GLU A 92 1.94 -0.82 0.92
C GLU A 92 2.95 -0.38 -0.15
N LEU A 93 2.79 0.82 -0.71
CA LEU A 93 3.77 1.39 -1.64
C LEU A 93 5.09 1.73 -0.93
N GLY A 94 5.06 2.01 0.37
CA GLY A 94 6.24 2.12 1.22
C GLY A 94 7.03 0.80 1.31
N HIS A 95 6.34 -0.35 1.39
CA HIS A 95 6.99 -1.66 1.30
C HIS A 95 7.60 -1.93 -0.08
N ILE A 96 6.97 -1.44 -1.15
CA ILE A 96 7.59 -1.51 -2.49
C ILE A 96 8.81 -0.60 -2.58
N HIS A 97 8.73 0.59 -2.00
CA HIS A 97 9.80 1.58 -2.01
C HIS A 97 11.09 1.07 -1.34
N GLN A 98 10.98 0.32 -0.24
CA GLN A 98 12.14 -0.34 0.40
C GLN A 98 12.75 -1.47 -0.45
N GLY A 99 12.07 -1.91 -1.52
CA GLY A 99 12.56 -2.93 -2.45
C GLY A 99 12.58 -4.36 -1.89
N ARG A 100 11.90 -4.59 -0.77
CA ARG A 100 11.80 -5.90 -0.09
C ARG A 100 10.50 -5.98 0.70
N HIS A 101 9.97 -7.19 0.86
CA HIS A 101 8.73 -7.45 1.60
C HIS A 101 8.93 -8.42 2.78
N ASN A 102 10.14 -8.96 2.94
CA ASN A 102 10.51 -9.87 4.03
C ASN A 102 11.69 -9.30 4.84
N THR A 103 11.73 -9.67 6.11
CA THR A 103 12.85 -9.39 7.00
C THR A 103 14.06 -10.21 6.56
N LYS A 104 15.26 -9.64 6.67
CA LYS A 104 16.47 -10.46 6.61
C LYS A 104 16.55 -11.31 7.87
N LYS A 105 17.29 -12.41 7.82
CA LYS A 105 17.56 -13.22 9.01
C LYS A 105 18.14 -12.33 10.12
N GLY A 106 17.47 -12.27 11.27
CA GLY A 106 17.85 -11.43 12.41
C GLY A 106 17.27 -10.02 12.43
N GLU A 107 16.53 -9.58 11.41
CA GLU A 107 15.83 -8.29 11.43
C GLU A 107 14.41 -8.42 12.01
N ASN A 108 14.01 -7.40 12.77
CA ASN A 108 12.67 -7.27 13.31
C ASN A 108 11.70 -6.73 12.24
N ILE A 109 10.54 -7.37 12.07
CA ILE A 109 9.43 -6.94 11.18
C ILE A 109 9.04 -5.48 11.42
N TYR A 110 9.15 -5.01 12.66
CA TYR A 110 8.95 -3.62 13.06
C TYR A 110 9.70 -2.61 12.19
N ILE A 111 10.90 -2.94 11.71
CA ILE A 111 11.71 -2.06 10.86
C ILE A 111 11.05 -1.85 9.49
N LEU A 112 10.45 -2.89 8.92
CA LEU A 112 9.75 -2.81 7.63
C LEU A 112 8.49 -1.95 7.75
N GLU A 113 7.71 -2.19 8.81
CA GLU A 113 6.47 -1.46 9.09
C GLU A 113 6.72 0.02 9.38
N LYS A 114 7.77 0.32 10.15
CA LYS A 114 8.16 1.71 10.44
C LYS A 114 8.61 2.43 9.18
N HIS A 115 9.31 1.75 8.27
CA HIS A 115 9.68 2.35 6.98
C HIS A 115 8.43 2.65 6.14
N ALA A 116 7.50 1.70 6.03
CA ALA A 116 6.26 1.89 5.30
C ALA A 116 5.42 3.05 5.85
N ASN A 117 5.23 3.12 7.18
CA ASN A 117 4.57 4.24 7.85
C ASN A 117 5.28 5.58 7.62
N LYS A 118 6.63 5.58 7.67
CA LYS A 118 7.43 6.77 7.39
C LYS A 118 7.22 7.28 5.97
N MET A 119 7.18 6.38 4.98
CA MET A 119 6.92 6.75 3.59
C MET A 119 5.49 7.25 3.40
N ALA A 120 4.50 6.59 3.99
CA ALA A 120 3.11 7.06 3.96
C ALA A 120 2.97 8.48 4.53
N LYS A 121 3.60 8.74 5.68
CA LYS A 121 3.68 10.08 6.29
C LYS A 121 4.40 11.09 5.38
N LYS A 122 5.54 10.71 4.80
CA LYS A 122 6.30 11.56 3.85
C LYS A 122 5.44 11.96 2.64
N TRP A 123 4.58 11.08 2.17
CA TRP A 123 3.68 11.34 1.04
C TRP A 123 2.36 12.03 1.45
N GLY A 124 2.22 12.47 2.71
CA GLY A 124 1.06 13.23 3.16
C GLY A 124 -0.12 12.37 3.65
N PHE A 125 0.08 11.07 3.86
CA PHE A 125 -0.94 10.15 4.36
C PHE A 125 -0.49 9.50 5.67
N PRO A 126 -0.27 10.28 6.75
CA PRO A 126 0.12 9.72 8.04
C PRO A 126 -0.98 8.81 8.59
N PRO A 127 -0.63 7.72 9.29
CA PRO A 127 -1.59 7.05 10.13
C PRO A 127 -2.07 8.02 11.23
N THR A 128 -3.37 7.98 11.52
CA THR A 128 -3.98 8.69 12.65
C THR A 128 -4.57 7.67 13.62
N GLU A 129 -4.87 8.09 14.85
CA GLU A 129 -5.57 7.24 15.82
C GLU A 129 -6.86 6.65 15.21
N LYS A 130 -7.69 7.48 14.57
CA LYS A 130 -8.90 7.04 13.86
C LYS A 130 -8.62 6.04 12.73
N THR A 131 -7.47 6.17 12.06
CA THR A 131 -7.05 5.21 11.04
C THR A 131 -6.79 3.84 11.66
N TRP A 132 -6.03 3.81 12.76
CA TRP A 132 -5.72 2.58 13.49
C TRP A 132 -6.94 1.95 14.13
N GLU A 133 -7.79 2.74 14.79
CA GLU A 133 -9.06 2.25 15.34
C GLU A 133 -9.92 1.55 14.28
N TRP A 134 -10.02 2.14 13.09
CA TRP A 134 -10.79 1.54 12.00
C TRP A 134 -10.16 0.22 11.54
N ILE A 135 -8.83 0.21 11.33
CA ILE A 135 -8.06 -0.97 10.94
C ILE A 135 -8.28 -2.09 11.98
N PHE A 136 -8.06 -1.81 13.27
CA PHE A 136 -8.23 -2.77 14.35
C PHE A 136 -9.65 -3.31 14.46
N LYS A 137 -10.66 -2.43 14.35
CA LYS A 137 -12.07 -2.83 14.36
C LYS A 137 -12.38 -3.78 13.21
N TYR A 138 -11.88 -3.48 12.01
CA TYR A 138 -12.05 -4.34 10.85
C TYR A 138 -11.38 -5.71 11.10
N MET A 139 -10.13 -5.75 11.53
CA MET A 139 -9.43 -7.01 11.78
C MET A 139 -10.10 -7.87 12.83
N LYS A 140 -10.54 -7.27 13.93
CA LYS A 140 -11.28 -7.96 14.98
C LYS A 140 -12.55 -8.59 14.43
N LYS A 141 -13.31 -7.85 13.60
CA LYS A 141 -14.53 -8.36 12.95
C LYS A 141 -14.24 -9.58 12.08
N TYR A 142 -13.13 -9.57 11.33
CA TYR A 142 -12.77 -10.64 10.39
C TYR A 142 -11.80 -11.68 10.98
N LYS A 143 -11.55 -11.65 12.30
CA LYS A 143 -10.63 -12.55 13.02
C LYS A 143 -9.22 -12.60 12.40
N ILE A 144 -8.78 -11.50 11.79
CA ILE A 144 -7.44 -11.39 11.22
C ILE A 144 -6.46 -11.24 12.38
N LYS A 145 -5.48 -12.14 12.48
CA LYS A 145 -4.47 -12.09 13.56
C LYS A 145 -3.46 -10.98 13.28
N TRP A 146 -3.32 -10.06 14.22
CA TRP A 146 -2.25 -9.06 14.20
C TRP A 146 -0.92 -9.74 14.56
N PRO A 147 0.18 -9.49 13.82
CA PRO A 147 1.50 -9.93 14.25
C PRO A 147 1.80 -9.34 15.63
N LYS A 148 2.27 -10.16 16.57
CA LYS A 148 2.55 -9.72 17.95
C LYS A 148 3.58 -8.58 18.01
N ASP A 149 4.43 -8.47 16.99
CA ASP A 149 5.57 -7.55 16.92
C ASP A 149 5.29 -6.28 16.10
N TRP A 150 4.03 -6.02 15.76
CA TRP A 150 3.66 -4.85 14.97
C TRP A 150 3.83 -3.54 15.77
N PRO A 151 4.23 -2.43 15.12
CA PRO A 151 4.37 -1.15 15.79
C PRO A 151 3.08 -0.69 16.50
N LYS A 152 3.17 -0.54 17.82
CA LYS A 152 2.21 0.22 18.63
C LYS A 152 2.75 1.65 18.74
N GLU A 153 2.71 2.39 17.63
CA GLU A 153 2.95 3.84 17.67
C GLU A 153 1.66 4.55 18.09
#